data_AF-X1MZH6-F1
#
_entry.id   AF-X1MZH6-F1
#
_cell.length_a   1.000
_cell.length_b   1.000
_cell.length_c   1.000
_cell.angle_alpha   90.00
_cell.angle_beta   90.00
_cell.angle_gamma   90.00
#
_symmetry.space_group_name_H-M   'P 1'
#
loop_
_entity.id
_entity.type
_entity.pdbx_description
1 polymer ?
#
loop_
_entity_poly.entity_id
_entity_poly.type
_entity_poly.pdbx_seq_one_letter_code
_entity_poly.pdbx_strand_id
1 'polypeptide(L)'
;MLEFPEFLQVPLAGWIDAAMGWLLANLGGIFDAIGHTILFILLYIERFLLWLPWIVIIVLVGVVAWRVMRLWWAGLVMAALLVLIGSFGYWDLAMMTVAIITASVVISLVLGIPTGILMARSNLVESLLKPLLDAMQTMPSFVYLIPALMFFGLGKVPAVFATIIYA
;
A
#
# COMPACT_ATOMS: atom_id res chain seq x y z
N MET A 1 41.25 -16.22 -12.57
CA MET A 1 40.94 -15.07 -11.70
C MET A 1 40.89 -15.62 -10.29
N LEU A 2 41.51 -14.97 -9.30
CA LEU A 2 41.40 -15.39 -7.90
C LEU A 2 39.99 -15.04 -7.42
N GLU A 3 39.11 -16.03 -7.37
CA GLU A 3 37.76 -15.85 -6.85
C GLU A 3 37.78 -15.74 -5.33
N PHE A 4 36.80 -15.03 -4.77
CA PHE A 4 36.69 -14.83 -3.34
C PHE A 4 36.41 -16.16 -2.62
N PRO A 5 37.06 -16.48 -1.49
CA PRO A 5 36.94 -17.79 -0.87
C PRO A 5 35.52 -18.07 -0.36
N GLU A 6 34.90 -19.15 -0.85
CA GLU A 6 33.51 -19.53 -0.50
C GLU A 6 33.30 -19.78 1.00
N PHE A 7 34.31 -20.28 1.72
CA PHE A 7 34.19 -20.54 3.16
C PHE A 7 34.06 -19.28 4.03
N LEU A 8 34.35 -18.09 3.48
CA LEU A 8 34.13 -16.79 4.14
C LEU A 8 32.78 -16.17 3.77
N GLN A 9 32.04 -16.76 2.81
CA GLN A 9 30.73 -16.25 2.42
C GLN A 9 29.73 -16.56 3.52
N VAL A 10 29.08 -15.52 4.04
CA VAL A 10 28.01 -15.67 5.02
C VAL A 10 26.74 -16.07 4.27
N PRO A 11 26.09 -17.21 4.59
CA PRO A 11 24.92 -17.70 3.88
C PRO A 11 23.63 -16.98 4.32
N LEU A 12 23.63 -15.64 4.25
CA LEU A 12 22.52 -14.79 4.69
C LEU A 12 21.20 -15.14 4.01
N ALA A 13 21.23 -15.42 2.70
CA ALA A 13 20.05 -15.81 1.95
C ALA A 13 19.38 -17.06 2.54
N GLY A 14 20.17 -18.11 2.82
CA GLY A 14 19.66 -19.35 3.40
C GLY A 14 19.07 -19.16 4.80
N TRP A 15 19.64 -18.25 5.61
CA TRP A 15 19.08 -17.90 6.92
C TRP A 15 17.75 -17.17 6.81
N ILE A 16 17.64 -16.23 5.86
CA ILE A 16 16.40 -15.49 5.60
C ILE A 16 15.31 -16.44 5.08
N ASP A 17 15.66 -17.32 4.13
CA ASP A 17 14.72 -18.30 3.56
C ASP A 17 14.19 -19.26 4.63
N ALA A 18 15.07 -19.75 5.52
CA ALA A 18 14.68 -20.59 6.64
C ALA A 18 13.76 -19.85 7.63
N ALA A 19 14.06 -18.58 7.94
CA ALA A 19 13.22 -17.75 8.81
C ALA A 19 11.84 -17.49 8.19
N MET A 20 11.79 -17.17 6.89
CA MET A 20 10.55 -17.00 6.14
C MET A 20 9.72 -18.29 6.11
N GLY A 21 10.35 -19.43 5.86
CA GLY A 21 9.70 -20.74 5.91
C GLY A 21 9.11 -21.05 7.28
N TRP A 22 9.83 -20.73 8.36
CA TRP A 22 9.33 -20.89 9.73
C TRP A 22 8.14 -19.98 10.02
N LEU A 23 8.18 -18.71 9.59
CA LEU A 23 7.07 -17.76 9.75
C LEU A 23 5.82 -18.25 9.03
N LEU A 24 5.94 -18.73 7.79
CA LEU A 24 4.81 -19.26 7.03
C LEU A 24 4.20 -20.51 7.69
N ALA A 25 5.04 -21.42 8.19
CA ALA A 25 4.57 -22.66 8.81
C ALA A 25 3.87 -22.44 10.17
N ASN A 26 4.30 -21.45 10.95
CA ASN A 26 3.81 -21.24 12.32
C ASN A 26 2.80 -20.08 12.46
N LEU A 27 2.93 -19.05 11.64
CA LEU A 27 2.11 -17.83 11.72
C LEU A 27 1.19 -17.66 10.50
N GLY A 28 1.11 -18.64 9.60
CA GLY A 28 0.26 -18.59 8.39
C GLY A 28 -1.17 -18.11 8.69
N GLY A 29 -1.82 -18.67 9.71
CA GLY A 29 -3.18 -18.25 10.10
C GLY A 29 -3.30 -16.78 10.54
N ILE A 30 -2.23 -16.19 11.10
CA ILE A 30 -2.21 -14.75 11.44
C ILE A 30 -2.09 -13.92 10.16
N PHE A 31 -1.19 -14.30 9.26
CA PHE A 31 -1.05 -13.61 7.97
C PHE A 31 -2.31 -13.71 7.12
N ASP A 32 -2.98 -14.87 7.10
CA ASP A 32 -4.27 -15.04 6.43
C ASP A 32 -5.35 -14.13 7.02
N ALA A 33 -5.43 -14.03 8.35
CA ALA A 33 -6.38 -13.15 9.02
C ALA A 33 -6.13 -11.66 8.70
N ILE A 34 -4.86 -11.24 8.68
CA ILE A 34 -4.46 -9.89 8.27
C ILE A 34 -4.84 -9.66 6.80
N GLY A 35 -4.49 -10.60 5.92
CA GLY A 35 -4.78 -10.52 4.49
C GLY A 35 -6.27 -10.42 4.21
N HIS A 36 -7.10 -11.23 4.86
CA HIS A 36 -8.55 -11.17 4.77
C HIS A 36 -9.12 -9.84 5.29
N THR A 37 -8.56 -9.30 6.38
CA THR A 37 -9.00 -8.01 6.92
C THR A 37 -8.69 -6.87 5.94
N ILE A 38 -7.47 -6.83 5.39
CA ILE A 38 -7.08 -5.84 4.36
C ILE A 38 -7.97 -5.99 3.13
N LEU A 39 -8.16 -7.23 2.65
CA LEU A 39 -8.98 -7.51 1.48
C LEU A 39 -10.43 -7.09 1.70
N PHE A 40 -10.98 -7.34 2.88
CA PHE A 40 -12.34 -6.93 3.24
C PHE A 40 -12.50 -5.41 3.14
N ILE A 41 -11.60 -4.64 3.76
CA ILE A 41 -11.62 -3.17 3.71
C ILE A 41 -11.52 -2.68 2.27
N LEU A 42 -10.57 -3.22 1.50
CA LEU A 42 -10.38 -2.86 0.10
C LEU A 42 -11.64 -3.14 -0.72
N LEU A 43 -12.20 -4.36 -0.62
CA LEU A 43 -13.35 -4.76 -1.43
C LEU A 43 -14.60 -3.94 -1.07
N TYR A 44 -14.76 -3.52 0.18
CA TYR A 44 -15.83 -2.60 0.56
C TYR A 44 -15.69 -1.25 -0.15
N ILE A 45 -14.49 -0.66 -0.14
CA ILE A 45 -14.22 0.62 -0.80
C ILE A 45 -14.39 0.48 -2.32
N GLU A 46 -13.84 -0.58 -2.91
CA GLU A 46 -13.91 -0.85 -4.34
C GLU A 46 -15.36 -1.02 -4.80
N ARG A 47 -16.14 -1.85 -4.12
CA ARG A 47 -17.55 -2.07 -4.44
C ARG A 47 -18.35 -0.78 -4.33
N PHE A 48 -18.06 0.04 -3.32
CA PHE A 48 -18.70 1.34 -3.17
C PHE A 48 -18.37 2.28 -4.34
N LEU A 49 -17.11 2.37 -4.74
CA LEU A 49 -16.69 3.21 -5.88
C LEU A 49 -17.26 2.73 -7.21
N LEU A 50 -17.28 1.41 -7.45
CA LEU A 50 -17.84 0.84 -8.68
C LEU A 50 -19.38 0.91 -8.73
N TRP A 51 -20.03 0.93 -7.57
CA TRP A 51 -21.48 1.09 -7.48
C TRP A 51 -21.93 2.52 -7.80
N LEU A 52 -21.07 3.52 -7.55
CA LEU A 52 -21.40 4.92 -7.86
C LEU A 52 -21.45 5.16 -9.38
N PRO A 53 -22.51 5.80 -9.90
CA PRO A 53 -22.53 6.22 -11.30
C PRO A 53 -21.35 7.14 -11.62
N TRP A 54 -20.69 6.92 -12.75
CA TRP A 54 -19.47 7.66 -13.12
C TRP A 54 -19.65 9.18 -13.07
N ILE A 55 -20.83 9.68 -13.47
CA ILE A 55 -21.19 11.11 -13.42
C ILE A 55 -21.04 11.68 -12.02
N VAL A 56 -21.43 10.93 -10.98
CA VAL A 56 -21.34 11.38 -9.58
C VAL A 56 -19.90 11.61 -9.19
N ILE A 57 -19.00 10.70 -9.56
CA ILE A 57 -17.56 10.81 -9.26
C ILE A 57 -16.94 11.99 -10.01
N ILE A 58 -17.28 12.16 -11.29
CA ILE A 58 -16.76 13.27 -12.11
C ILE A 58 -17.20 14.62 -11.55
N VAL A 59 -18.50 14.76 -11.23
CA VAL A 59 -19.03 16.00 -10.64
C VAL A 59 -18.39 16.26 -9.28
N LEU A 60 -18.28 15.23 -8.43
CA LEU A 60 -17.66 15.35 -7.12
C LEU A 60 -16.21 15.83 -7.22
N VAL A 61 -15.38 15.17 -8.03
CA VAL A 61 -13.97 15.53 -8.21
C VAL A 61 -13.84 16.92 -8.84
N GLY A 62 -14.67 17.25 -9.83
CA GLY A 62 -14.69 18.57 -10.45
C GLY A 62 -15.04 19.68 -9.44
N VAL A 63 -16.05 19.47 -8.60
CA VAL A 63 -16.43 20.43 -7.54
C VAL A 63 -15.34 20.56 -6.49
N VAL A 64 -14.76 19.45 -6.02
CA VAL A 64 -13.66 19.48 -5.04
C VAL A 64 -12.46 20.23 -5.61
N ALA A 65 -12.05 19.92 -6.83
CA ALA A 65 -10.93 20.61 -7.49
C ALA A 65 -11.19 22.11 -7.64
N TRP A 66 -12.40 22.51 -8.08
CA TRP A 66 -12.76 23.92 -8.14
C TRP A 66 -12.69 24.59 -6.77
N ARG A 67 -13.23 23.97 -5.71
CA ARG A 67 -13.30 24.57 -4.37
C ARG A 67 -11.92 24.68 -3.71
N VAL A 68 -11.09 23.66 -3.83
CA VAL A 68 -9.75 23.63 -3.23
C VAL A 68 -8.81 24.57 -3.97
N MET A 69 -8.80 24.55 -5.31
CA MET A 69 -7.91 25.41 -6.10
C MET A 69 -8.46 26.82 -6.27
N ARG A 70 -9.74 27.07 -5.91
CA ARG A 70 -10.46 28.34 -6.09
C ARG A 70 -10.50 28.84 -7.53
N LEU A 71 -10.32 27.92 -8.50
CA LEU A 71 -10.25 28.18 -9.94
C LEU A 71 -11.30 27.32 -10.64
N TRP A 72 -12.28 27.94 -11.30
CA TRP A 72 -13.39 27.21 -11.94
C TRP A 72 -12.93 26.29 -13.07
N TRP A 73 -11.92 26.72 -13.84
CA TRP A 73 -11.37 25.94 -14.93
C TRP A 73 -10.65 24.68 -14.45
N ALA A 74 -10.07 24.68 -13.25
CA ALA A 74 -9.40 23.49 -12.70
C ALA A 74 -10.40 22.35 -12.45
N GLY A 75 -11.61 22.67 -12.01
CA GLY A 75 -12.69 21.69 -11.89
C GLY A 75 -13.09 21.07 -13.22
N LEU A 76 -13.20 21.89 -14.27
CA LEU A 76 -13.51 21.40 -15.62
C LEU A 76 -12.39 20.54 -16.20
N VAL A 77 -11.12 20.93 -16.01
CA VAL A 77 -9.97 20.14 -16.46
C VAL A 77 -9.94 18.78 -15.78
N MET A 78 -10.12 18.72 -14.46
CA MET A 78 -10.15 17.44 -13.74
C MET A 78 -11.31 16.55 -14.16
N ALA A 79 -12.49 17.13 -14.36
CA ALA A 79 -13.64 16.41 -14.88
C ALA A 79 -13.37 15.85 -16.29
N ALA A 80 -12.78 16.65 -17.19
CA ALA A 80 -12.43 16.25 -18.54
C ALA A 80 -11.39 15.11 -18.57
N LEU A 81 -10.38 15.15 -17.70
CA LEU A 81 -9.39 14.08 -17.57
C LEU A 81 -10.01 12.76 -17.08
N LEU A 82 -10.97 12.82 -16.16
CA LEU A 82 -11.70 11.61 -15.74
C LEU A 82 -12.57 11.05 -16.87
N VAL A 83 -13.25 11.91 -17.63
CA VAL A 83 -13.99 11.48 -18.84
C VAL A 83 -13.03 10.82 -19.83
N LEU A 84 -11.83 11.37 -20.01
CA LEU A 84 -10.82 10.82 -20.92
C LEU A 84 -10.41 9.40 -20.50
N ILE A 85 -10.14 9.16 -19.22
CA ILE A 85 -9.85 7.81 -18.70
C ILE A 85 -11.01 6.84 -19.00
N GLY A 86 -12.25 7.28 -18.73
CA GLY A 86 -13.44 6.51 -19.04
C GLY A 86 -13.61 6.22 -20.53
N SER A 87 -13.29 7.18 -21.39
CA SER A 87 -13.40 7.05 -22.86
C SER A 87 -12.48 5.98 -23.44
N PHE A 88 -11.38 5.66 -22.75
CA PHE A 88 -10.48 4.57 -23.12
C PHE A 88 -10.90 3.20 -22.55
N GLY A 89 -12.03 3.11 -21.84
CA GLY A 89 -12.52 1.87 -21.24
C GLY A 89 -11.82 1.48 -19.93
N TYR A 90 -11.03 2.38 -19.33
CA TYR A 90 -10.29 2.11 -18.10
C TYR A 90 -10.98 2.59 -16.83
N TRP A 91 -12.29 2.88 -16.88
CA TRP A 91 -13.03 3.41 -15.73
C TRP A 91 -12.95 2.49 -14.50
N ASP A 92 -13.31 1.23 -14.66
CA ASP A 92 -13.32 0.27 -13.55
C ASP A 92 -11.91 0.02 -13.01
N LEU A 93 -10.90 -0.08 -13.89
CA LEU A 93 -9.50 -0.17 -13.49
C LEU A 93 -9.04 1.06 -12.70
N ALA A 94 -9.43 2.26 -13.12
CA ALA A 94 -9.12 3.48 -12.39
C ALA A 94 -9.78 3.49 -11.00
N MET A 95 -11.05 3.07 -10.89
CA MET A 95 -11.74 2.99 -9.60
C MET A 95 -11.12 1.93 -8.67
N MET A 96 -10.67 0.78 -9.21
CA MET A 96 -9.91 -0.21 -8.44
C MET A 96 -8.58 0.36 -7.92
N THR A 97 -7.85 1.13 -8.73
CA THR A 97 -6.62 1.79 -8.27
C THR A 97 -6.91 2.81 -7.18
N VAL A 98 -7.95 3.64 -7.34
CA VAL A 98 -8.40 4.57 -6.29
C VAL A 98 -8.78 3.81 -5.01
N ALA A 99 -9.43 2.65 -5.12
CA ALA A 99 -9.76 1.82 -3.98
C ALA A 99 -8.51 1.31 -3.24
N ILE A 100 -7.51 0.80 -3.97
CA ILE A 100 -6.23 0.35 -3.40
C ILE A 100 -5.55 1.49 -2.65
N ILE A 101 -5.40 2.66 -3.28
CA ILE A 101 -4.75 3.82 -2.66
C ILE A 101 -5.54 4.30 -1.44
N THR A 102 -6.87 4.40 -1.55
CA THR A 102 -7.73 4.85 -0.44
C THR A 102 -7.64 3.89 0.74
N ALA A 103 -7.74 2.58 0.50
CA ALA A 103 -7.58 1.57 1.55
C ALA A 103 -6.21 1.67 2.22
N SER A 104 -5.14 1.81 1.42
CA SER A 104 -3.77 1.95 1.91
C SER A 104 -3.63 3.18 2.80
N VAL A 105 -4.10 4.36 2.36
CA VAL A 105 -4.06 5.60 3.15
C VAL A 105 -4.85 5.46 4.45
N VAL A 106 -6.05 4.90 4.41
CA VAL A 106 -6.85 4.70 5.63
C VAL A 106 -6.11 3.80 6.63
N ILE A 107 -5.56 2.67 6.17
CA ILE A 107 -4.80 1.75 7.04
C ILE A 107 -3.53 2.42 7.57
N SER A 108 -2.76 3.12 6.71
CA SER A 108 -1.57 3.86 7.11
C SER A 108 -1.87 4.95 8.13
N LEU A 109 -3.01 5.66 8.02
CA LEU A 109 -3.39 6.65 9.03
C LEU A 109 -3.80 5.99 10.36
N VAL A 110 -4.57 4.89 10.30
CA VAL A 110 -4.99 4.14 11.48
C VAL A 110 -3.80 3.58 12.27
N LEU A 111 -2.74 3.13 11.58
CA LEU A 111 -1.53 2.60 12.22
C LEU A 111 -0.50 3.69 12.53
N GLY A 112 -0.31 4.61 11.60
CA GLY A 112 0.73 5.64 11.64
C GLY A 112 0.45 6.74 12.67
N ILE A 113 -0.80 7.18 12.83
CA ILE A 113 -1.14 8.22 13.82
C ILE A 113 -0.86 7.73 15.25
N PRO A 114 -1.36 6.56 15.71
CA PRO A 114 -1.04 6.06 17.04
C PRO A 114 0.46 5.84 17.24
N THR A 115 1.14 5.25 16.26
CA THR A 115 2.58 4.99 16.32
C THR A 115 3.37 6.30 16.44
N GLY A 116 3.02 7.31 15.64
CA GLY A 116 3.63 8.64 15.72
C GLY A 116 3.40 9.33 17.05
N ILE A 117 2.19 9.21 17.63
CA ILE A 117 1.89 9.74 18.98
C ILE A 117 2.74 9.03 20.04
N LEU A 118 2.92 7.70 19.95
CA LEU A 118 3.75 6.94 20.87
C LEU A 118 5.23 7.32 20.79
N MET A 119 5.76 7.50 19.57
CA MET A 119 7.12 7.97 19.35
C MET A 119 7.33 9.37 19.94
N ALA A 120 6.38 10.29 19.72
CA ALA A 120 6.47 11.65 20.25
C ALA A 120 6.46 11.71 21.80
N ARG A 121 5.97 10.67 22.48
CA ARG A 121 5.92 10.59 23.94
C ARG A 121 7.09 9.86 24.58
N SER A 122 7.90 9.12 23.81
CA SER A 122 8.98 8.30 24.36
C SER A 122 10.18 8.25 23.43
N ASN A 123 11.31 8.81 23.88
CA ASN A 123 12.58 8.75 23.17
C ASN A 123 13.06 7.30 22.93
N LEU A 124 12.66 6.35 23.79
CA LEU A 124 12.98 4.92 23.60
C LEU A 124 12.16 4.33 22.46
N VAL A 125 10.87 4.65 22.38
CA VAL A 125 10.01 4.17 21.29
C VAL A 125 10.45 4.78 19.96
N GLU A 126 10.78 6.08 19.95
CA GLU A 126 11.36 6.72 18.78
C GLU A 126 12.66 6.03 18.34
N SER A 127 13.61 5.82 19.24
CA SER A 127 14.93 5.26 18.86
C SER A 127 14.85 3.82 18.35
N LEU A 128 13.85 3.04 18.79
CA LEU A 128 13.63 1.68 18.31
C LEU A 128 12.88 1.62 16.97
N LEU A 129 11.87 2.48 16.78
CA LEU A 129 11.03 2.44 15.58
C LEU A 129 11.65 3.17 14.39
N LYS A 130 12.43 4.24 14.63
CA LYS A 130 13.00 5.07 13.57
C LYS A 130 13.85 4.27 12.57
N PRO A 131 14.77 3.37 12.98
CA PRO A 131 15.51 2.54 12.03
C PRO A 131 14.63 1.61 11.19
N LEU A 132 13.53 1.10 11.75
CA LEU A 132 12.58 0.25 11.03
C LEU A 132 11.83 1.07 9.96
N LEU A 133 11.36 2.26 10.32
CA LEU A 133 10.69 3.18 9.40
C LEU A 133 11.64 3.68 8.31
N ASP A 134 12.89 3.99 8.66
CA ASP A 134 13.93 4.36 7.70
C ASP A 134 14.19 3.22 6.72
N ALA A 135 14.26 1.98 7.21
CA ALA A 135 14.39 0.81 6.36
C ALA A 135 13.19 0.70 5.40
N MET A 136 11.95 0.74 5.93
CA MET A 136 10.69 0.70 5.16
C MET A 136 10.66 1.73 4.02
N GLN A 137 11.12 2.94 4.26
CA GLN A 137 11.10 4.04 3.27
C GLN A 137 12.24 3.99 2.25
N THR A 138 13.35 3.30 2.56
CA THR A 138 14.56 3.35 1.72
C THR A 138 14.77 2.12 0.87
N MET A 139 14.26 0.93 1.23
CA MET A 139 14.42 -0.22 0.34
C MET A 139 13.52 -0.12 -0.90
N PRO A 140 13.96 -0.66 -2.05
CA PRO A 140 13.15 -0.71 -3.26
C PRO A 140 11.85 -1.51 -3.05
N SER A 141 10.76 -1.08 -3.68
CA SER A 141 9.44 -1.73 -3.55
C SER A 141 9.45 -3.22 -3.88
N PHE A 142 10.30 -3.67 -4.80
CA PHE A 142 10.45 -5.07 -5.17
C PHE A 142 10.92 -5.96 -4.02
N VAL A 143 11.72 -5.44 -3.10
CA VAL A 143 12.24 -6.19 -1.94
C VAL A 143 11.09 -6.60 -1.02
N TYR A 144 10.12 -5.72 -0.80
CA TYR A 144 8.95 -6.01 0.04
C TYR A 144 7.90 -6.85 -0.68
N LEU A 145 7.82 -6.72 -2.02
CA LEU A 145 6.81 -7.41 -2.81
C LEU A 145 6.98 -8.93 -2.74
N ILE A 146 8.21 -9.44 -2.76
CA ILE A 146 8.47 -10.89 -2.73
C ILE A 146 7.91 -11.53 -1.43
N PRO A 147 8.29 -11.09 -0.21
CA PRO A 147 7.69 -11.59 1.01
C PRO A 147 6.17 -11.38 1.07
N ALA A 148 5.66 -10.23 0.62
CA ALA A 148 4.22 -9.96 0.63
C ALA A 148 3.45 -10.96 -0.24
N LEU A 149 3.98 -11.33 -1.41
CA LEU A 149 3.40 -12.38 -2.25
C LEU A 149 3.48 -13.76 -1.60
N MET A 150 4.55 -14.05 -0.85
CA MET A 150 4.67 -15.32 -0.13
C MET A 150 3.65 -15.44 1.01
N PHE A 151 3.39 -14.35 1.75
CA PHE A 151 2.43 -14.35 2.86
C PHE A 151 0.98 -14.22 2.42
N PHE A 152 0.68 -13.40 1.41
CA PHE A 152 -0.69 -13.02 1.05
C PHE A 152 -1.14 -13.52 -0.32
N GLY A 153 -0.26 -14.22 -1.05
CA GLY A 153 -0.53 -14.70 -2.40
C GLY A 153 -0.52 -13.58 -3.45
N LEU A 154 -0.88 -13.93 -4.69
CA LEU A 154 -1.06 -12.97 -5.77
C LEU A 154 -2.40 -12.24 -5.61
N GLY A 155 -2.43 -10.92 -5.76
CA GLY A 155 -3.68 -10.17 -5.78
C GLY A 155 -3.56 -8.73 -5.29
N LYS A 156 -4.66 -8.20 -4.75
CA LYS A 156 -4.79 -6.80 -4.34
C LYS A 156 -4.15 -6.51 -2.96
N VAL A 157 -4.09 -7.50 -2.07
CA VAL A 157 -3.53 -7.35 -0.71
C VAL A 157 -2.04 -7.00 -0.73
N PRO A 158 -1.16 -7.69 -1.50
CA PRO A 158 0.24 -7.29 -1.62
C PRO A 158 0.43 -5.87 -2.15
N ALA A 159 -0.43 -5.41 -3.06
CA ALA A 159 -0.37 -4.05 -3.60
C ALA A 159 -0.69 -3.00 -2.51
N VAL A 160 -1.70 -3.26 -1.68
CA VAL A 160 -2.00 -2.42 -0.50
C VAL A 160 -0.83 -2.44 0.48
N PHE A 161 -0.29 -3.62 0.79
CA PHE A 161 0.83 -3.77 1.72
C PHE A 161 2.08 -2.99 1.25
N ALA A 162 2.46 -3.13 -0.02
CA ALA A 162 3.57 -2.37 -0.60
C ALA A 162 3.33 -0.86 -0.55
N THR A 163 2.11 -0.41 -0.79
CA THR A 163 1.74 1.02 -0.73
C THR A 163 1.81 1.55 0.70
N ILE A 164 1.36 0.78 1.70
CA ILE A 164 1.43 1.16 3.13
C ILE A 164 2.88 1.35 3.59
N ILE A 165 3.80 0.51 3.11
CA ILE A 165 5.23 0.60 3.48
C ILE A 165 5.89 1.82 2.84
N TYR A 166 5.49 2.16 1.61
CA TYR A 166 6.06 3.27 0.87
C TYR A 166 5.51 4.64 1.32
N ALA A 167 4.24 4.71 1.74
CA ALA A 167 3.53 5.93 2.10
C ALA A 167 3.91 6.48 3.48
#